data_AF-A0A2N3VHP1-F1
#
_entry.id   AF-A0A2N3VHP1-F1
#
_cell.length_a   1.000
_cell.length_b   1.000
_cell.length_c   1.000
_cell.angle_alpha   90.00
_cell.angle_beta   90.00
_cell.angle_gamma   90.00
#
_symmetry.space_group_name_H-M   'P 1'
#
loop_
_entity.id
_entity.type
_entity.pdbx_description
1 polymer ?
#
loop_
_entity_poly.entity_id
_entity_poly.type
_entity_poly.pdbx_seq_one_letter_code
_entity_poly.pdbx_strand_id
1 'polypeptide(L)'
;MTTATTPVPTHRPAVRRNPRAAHSAITRLRNTVCALPAPTLPHDTVRATTVDDLATVDIIDSHTLAVVARRDRHIRPIAALISQQFPELTVTVIHSAILVCTA
;
A
#
# COMPACT_ATOMS: atom_id res chain seq x y z
N MET A 1 -27.56 44.18 -34.66
CA MET A 1 -26.76 44.51 -33.46
C MET A 1 -26.46 43.21 -32.75
N THR A 2 -25.18 42.86 -32.63
CA THR A 2 -24.72 41.55 -32.16
C THR A 2 -23.87 41.82 -30.92
N THR A 3 -24.37 41.52 -29.73
CA THR A 3 -23.59 41.60 -28.48
C THR A 3 -22.99 40.24 -28.19
N ALA A 4 -21.66 40.18 -28.23
CA ALA A 4 -20.85 39.01 -27.97
C ALA A 4 -20.87 38.65 -26.47
N THR A 5 -21.18 37.39 -26.16
CA THR A 5 -21.05 36.83 -24.81
C THR A 5 -19.62 36.34 -24.62
N THR A 6 -18.89 36.97 -23.71
CA THR A 6 -17.56 36.54 -23.25
C THR A 6 -17.68 35.22 -22.49
N PRO A 7 -16.90 34.17 -22.82
CA PRO A 7 -16.90 32.96 -22.02
C PRO A 7 -16.13 33.20 -20.71
N VAL A 8 -16.83 32.98 -19.59
CA VAL A 8 -16.21 32.91 -18.26
C VAL A 8 -15.15 31.81 -18.27
N PRO A 9 -13.91 32.08 -17.85
CA PRO A 9 -12.91 31.03 -17.73
C PRO A 9 -13.31 30.15 -16.54
N THR A 10 -13.87 28.98 -16.85
CA THR A 10 -14.12 27.93 -15.87
C THR A 10 -12.76 27.49 -15.33
N HIS A 11 -12.36 28.05 -14.20
CA HIS A 11 -11.20 27.61 -13.44
C HIS A 11 -11.48 26.18 -12.97
N ARG A 12 -11.16 25.19 -13.81
CA ARG A 12 -11.00 23.80 -13.37
C ARG A 12 -9.97 23.84 -12.24
N PRO A 13 -10.33 23.46 -11.02
CA PRO A 13 -9.30 23.30 -10.00
C PRO A 13 -8.35 22.25 -10.54
N ALA A 14 -7.10 22.65 -10.76
CA ALA A 14 -6.02 21.70 -10.94
C ALA A 14 -6.18 20.69 -9.80
N VAL A 15 -6.35 19.41 -10.15
CA VAL A 15 -6.33 18.31 -9.21
C VAL A 15 -4.93 18.31 -8.61
N ARG A 16 -4.72 19.18 -7.61
CA ARG A 16 -3.55 19.16 -6.75
C ARG A 16 -3.63 17.80 -6.10
N ARG A 17 -2.81 16.85 -6.58
CA ARG A 17 -2.44 15.66 -5.82
C ARG A 17 -1.98 16.18 -4.46
N ASN A 18 -2.89 16.18 -3.49
CA ASN A 18 -2.65 16.78 -2.20
C ASN A 18 -1.65 15.86 -1.49
N PRO A 19 -0.39 16.28 -1.27
CA PRO A 19 0.62 15.40 -0.71
C PRO A 19 0.20 14.84 0.65
N ARG A 20 -0.61 15.61 1.40
CA ARG A 20 -1.20 15.18 2.67
C ARG A 20 -2.24 14.07 2.50
N ALA A 21 -3.03 14.13 1.43
CA ALA A 21 -4.01 13.08 1.15
C ALA A 21 -3.32 11.77 0.78
N ALA A 22 -2.29 11.82 -0.07
CA ALA A 22 -1.48 10.65 -0.42
C ALA A 22 -0.77 10.06 0.81
N HIS A 23 -0.16 10.91 1.65
CA HIS A 23 0.46 10.47 2.90
C HIS A 23 -0.54 9.84 3.88
N SER A 24 -1.76 10.36 3.97
CA SER A 24 -2.82 9.77 4.79
C SER A 24 -3.29 8.41 4.25
N ALA A 25 -3.35 8.24 2.93
CA ALA A 25 -3.77 7.00 2.29
C ALA A 25 -2.71 5.91 2.46
N ILE A 26 -1.42 6.21 2.24
CA ILE A 26 -0.34 5.24 2.40
C ILE A 26 -0.17 4.81 3.86
N THR A 27 -0.39 5.74 4.81
CA THR A 27 -0.38 5.42 6.25
C THR A 27 -1.54 4.50 6.62
N ARG A 28 -2.73 4.72 6.06
CA ARG A 28 -3.86 3.80 6.25
C ARG A 28 -3.56 2.43 5.67
N LEU A 29 -3.00 2.38 4.45
CA LEU A 29 -2.61 1.12 3.84
C LEU A 29 -1.60 0.36 4.71
N ARG A 30 -0.58 1.05 5.23
CA ARG A 30 0.38 0.47 6.18
C ARG A 30 -0.33 -0.17 7.37
N ASN A 31 -1.21 0.58 8.03
CA ASN A 31 -1.93 0.08 9.21
C ASN A 31 -2.80 -1.14 8.86
N THR A 32 -3.45 -1.14 7.70
CA THR A 32 -4.24 -2.28 7.24
C THR A 32 -3.35 -3.49 6.96
N VAL A 33 -2.21 -3.32 6.29
CA VAL A 33 -1.25 -4.39 6.01
C VAL A 33 -0.70 -4.97 7.33
N CYS A 34 -0.29 -4.13 8.28
CA CYS A 34 0.15 -4.57 9.61
C CYS A 34 -0.91 -5.39 10.34
N ALA A 35 -2.18 -5.00 10.23
CA ALA A 35 -3.30 -5.65 10.91
C ALA A 35 -3.81 -6.93 10.21
N LEU A 36 -3.31 -7.24 9.01
CA LEU A 36 -3.70 -8.47 8.33
C LEU A 36 -3.36 -9.71 9.18
N PRO A 37 -4.22 -10.74 9.19
CA PRO A 37 -3.94 -11.96 9.94
C PRO A 37 -2.68 -12.63 9.42
N ALA A 38 -1.82 -13.10 10.31
CA ALA A 38 -0.59 -13.79 9.95
C ALA A 38 -0.90 -15.04 9.10
N PRO A 39 -0.22 -15.25 7.95
CA PRO A 39 -0.37 -16.49 7.19
C PRO A 39 0.06 -17.69 8.04
N THR A 40 -0.78 -18.71 8.09
CA THR A 40 -0.49 -19.95 8.81
C THR A 40 0.43 -20.83 7.98
N LEU A 41 1.59 -21.18 8.54
CA LEU A 41 2.55 -22.07 7.90
C LEU A 41 2.72 -23.36 8.71
N PRO A 42 2.77 -24.53 8.04
CA PRO A 42 3.14 -25.76 8.71
C PRO A 42 4.57 -25.62 9.26
N HIS A 43 4.77 -26.09 10.50
CA HIS A 43 6.05 -25.97 11.24
C HIS A 43 6.45 -24.54 11.63
N ASP A 44 5.51 -23.60 11.65
CA ASP A 44 5.76 -22.32 12.29
C ASP A 44 5.71 -22.46 13.81
N THR A 45 6.83 -22.14 14.46
CA THR A 45 6.94 -22.08 15.92
C THR A 45 6.65 -20.69 16.45
N VAL A 46 6.53 -19.70 15.55
CA VAL A 46 6.21 -18.32 15.90
C VAL A 46 4.70 -18.21 16.09
N ARG A 47 4.28 -17.82 17.29
CA ARG A 47 2.88 -17.51 17.58
C ARG A 47 2.58 -16.09 17.09
N ALA A 48 2.46 -15.95 15.78
CA ALA A 48 2.10 -14.69 15.13
C ALA A 48 0.58 -14.60 14.93
N THR A 49 0.04 -13.44 15.23
CA THR A 49 -1.37 -13.10 15.03
C THR A 49 -1.57 -12.24 13.80
N THR A 50 -0.64 -11.32 13.53
CA THR A 50 -0.72 -10.40 12.41
C THR A 50 0.56 -10.39 11.57
N VAL A 51 0.50 -9.73 10.40
CA VAL A 51 1.68 -9.51 9.56
C VAL A 51 2.75 -8.68 10.29
N ASP A 52 2.37 -7.78 11.19
CA ASP A 52 3.32 -6.98 12.00
C ASP A 52 4.21 -7.86 12.92
N ASP A 53 3.69 -9.02 13.34
CA ASP A 53 4.47 -9.99 14.11
C ASP A 53 5.54 -10.69 13.25
N LEU A 54 5.26 -10.85 11.94
CA LEU A 54 6.11 -11.60 11.01
C LEU A 54 7.02 -10.73 10.14
N ALA A 55 6.72 -9.45 9.99
CA ALA A 55 7.41 -8.54 9.10
C ALA A 55 7.42 -7.11 9.64
N THR A 56 8.42 -6.34 9.24
CA THR A 56 8.42 -4.88 9.44
C THR A 56 7.78 -4.22 8.22
N VAL A 57 6.86 -3.30 8.46
CA VAL A 57 6.18 -2.54 7.39
C VAL A 57 6.57 -1.06 7.47
N ASP A 58 7.23 -0.59 6.42
CA ASP A 58 7.75 0.76 6.30
C ASP A 58 7.17 1.49 5.09
N ILE A 59 7.00 2.80 5.22
CA ILE A 59 6.59 3.67 4.12
C ILE A 59 7.87 4.17 3.44
N ILE A 60 8.06 3.85 2.17
CA ILE A 60 9.18 4.37 1.37
C ILE A 60 8.85 5.77 0.85
N ASP A 61 7.65 5.95 0.30
CA ASP A 61 7.17 7.21 -0.24
C ASP A 61 5.64 7.32 -0.14
N SER A 62 5.02 8.30 -0.82
CA SER A 62 3.57 8.52 -0.74
C SER A 62 2.70 7.44 -1.40
N HIS A 63 3.31 6.47 -2.09
CA HIS A 63 2.63 5.42 -2.86
C HIS A 63 3.20 4.02 -2.64
N THR A 64 4.36 3.89 -1.99
CA THR A 64 5.07 2.62 -1.84
C THR A 64 5.32 2.26 -0.38
N LEU A 65 4.95 1.02 -0.04
CA LEU A 65 5.34 0.35 1.21
C LEU A 65 6.40 -0.70 0.94
N ALA A 66 7.33 -0.85 1.88
CA ALA A 66 8.16 -2.03 2.02
C ALA A 66 7.63 -2.90 3.15
N VAL A 67 7.46 -4.19 2.90
CA VAL A 67 7.19 -5.21 3.91
C VAL A 67 8.38 -6.16 3.90
N VAL A 68 9.16 -6.15 4.98
CA VAL A 68 10.38 -6.97 5.12
C VAL A 68 10.08 -8.09 6.10
N ALA A 69 10.01 -9.32 5.60
CA ALA A 69 9.75 -10.49 6.43
C ALA A 69 10.94 -10.77 7.36
N ARG A 70 10.65 -11.12 8.62
CA ARG A 70 11.68 -11.50 9.61
C ARG A 70 12.35 -12.84 9.29
N ARG A 71 11.69 -13.69 8.48
CA ARG A 71 12.23 -14.97 8.00
C ARG A 71 11.85 -15.18 6.54
N ASP A 72 12.75 -15.77 5.76
CA ASP A 72 12.55 -15.95 4.33
C ASP A 72 11.33 -16.79 3.97
N ARG A 73 11.02 -17.79 4.81
CA ARG A 73 9.83 -18.64 4.64
C ARG A 73 8.51 -17.86 4.69
N HIS A 74 8.49 -16.69 5.32
CA HIS A 74 7.31 -15.83 5.44
C HIS A 74 7.12 -14.90 4.24
N ILE A 75 8.14 -14.70 3.40
CA ILE A 75 8.08 -13.75 2.27
C ILE A 75 6.95 -14.10 1.30
N ARG A 76 6.97 -15.31 0.72
CA ARG A 76 5.97 -15.72 -0.28
C ARG A 76 4.54 -15.75 0.30
N PRO A 77 4.31 -16.30 1.51
CA PRO A 77 2.99 -16.29 2.13
C PRO A 77 2.45 -14.89 2.41
N ILE A 78 3.29 -13.97 2.93
CA ILE A 78 2.87 -12.58 3.17
C ILE A 78 2.57 -11.88 1.85
N ALA A 79 3.41 -12.04 0.83
CA ALA A 79 3.17 -11.45 -0.49
C ALA A 79 1.86 -11.94 -1.11
N ALA A 80 1.61 -13.25 -1.06
CA ALA A 80 0.36 -13.85 -1.56
C ALA A 80 -0.87 -13.32 -0.80
N LEU A 81 -0.78 -13.22 0.53
CA LEU A 81 -1.86 -12.67 1.35
C LEU A 81 -2.17 -11.22 0.96
N ILE A 82 -1.15 -10.37 0.81
CA ILE A 82 -1.33 -8.96 0.43
C ILE A 82 -1.96 -8.87 -0.98
N SER A 83 -1.47 -9.63 -1.95
CA SER A 83 -2.04 -9.66 -3.31
C SER A 83 -3.50 -10.09 -3.33
N GLN A 84 -3.89 -11.04 -2.48
CA GLN A 84 -5.28 -11.51 -2.39
C GLN A 84 -6.20 -10.49 -1.74
N GLN A 85 -5.74 -9.81 -0.68
CA GLN A 85 -6.53 -8.81 0.04
C GLN A 85 -6.63 -7.49 -0.72
N PHE A 86 -5.65 -7.18 -1.56
CA PHE A 86 -5.57 -5.94 -2.31
C PHE A 86 -5.24 -6.19 -3.79
N PRO A 87 -6.20 -6.69 -4.57
CA PRO A 87 -5.96 -7.04 -5.98
C PRO A 87 -5.63 -5.82 -6.86
N GLU A 88 -5.99 -4.61 -6.43
CA GLU A 88 -5.72 -3.34 -7.12
C GLU A 88 -4.29 -2.82 -6.89
N LEU A 89 -3.51 -3.44 -5.99
CA LEU A 89 -2.15 -3.02 -5.66
C LEU A 89 -1.11 -3.82 -6.43
N THR A 90 -0.03 -3.16 -6.82
CA THR A 90 1.12 -3.85 -7.39
C THR A 90 1.99 -4.39 -6.26
N VAL A 91 2.09 -5.72 -6.16
CA VAL A 91 2.92 -6.40 -5.15
C VAL A 91 4.09 -7.07 -5.84
N THR A 92 5.32 -6.68 -5.48
CA THR A 92 6.56 -7.21 -6.07
C THR A 92 7.48 -7.73 -4.98
N VAL A 93 8.07 -8.92 -5.17
CA VAL A 93 9.06 -9.47 -4.23
C VAL A 93 10.46 -9.24 -4.78
N ILE A 94 11.30 -8.54 -4.01
CA ILE A 94 12.70 -8.29 -4.32
C ILE A 94 13.55 -8.81 -3.15
N HIS A 95 14.20 -9.96 -3.37
CA HIS A 95 14.97 -10.66 -2.33
C HIS A 95 14.11 -10.93 -1.08
N SER A 96 14.42 -10.28 0.05
CA SER A 96 13.70 -10.40 1.32
C SER A 96 12.60 -9.36 1.53
N ALA A 97 12.47 -8.39 0.62
CA ALA A 97 11.50 -7.31 0.70
C ALA A 97 10.33 -7.53 -0.26
N ILE A 98 9.13 -7.16 0.21
CA ILE A 98 7.91 -7.12 -0.57
C ILE A 98 7.54 -5.65 -0.75
N LEU A 99 7.54 -5.16 -1.99
CA LEU A 99 7.11 -3.81 -2.32
C LEU A 99 5.62 -3.84 -2.66
N VAL A 100 4.86 -2.94 -2.03
CA VAL A 100 3.43 -2.76 -2.28
C VAL A 100 3.21 -1.34 -2.76
N CYS A 101 2.79 -1.19 -4.02
CA CYS A 101 2.60 0.11 -4.66
C CYS A 101 1.13 0.37 -4.96
N THR A 102 0.65 1.57 -4.59
CA THR A 102 -0.64 2.11 -5.01
C THR A 102 -0.53 2.76 -6.39
N ALA A 103 -1.56 2.60 -7.23
CA ALA A 103 -1.63 3.23 -8.56
C ALA A 103 -1.65 4.78 -8.52
#